data_AF-W6KR84-F1
#
_entry.id   AF-W6KR84-F1
#
_cell.length_a   1.000
_cell.length_b   1.000
_cell.length_c   1.000
_cell.angle_alpha   90.00
_cell.angle_beta   90.00
_cell.angle_gamma   90.00
#
_symmetry.space_group_name_H-M   'P 1'
#
loop_
_entity.id
_entity.type
_entity.pdbx_description
1 polymer ?
#
loop_
_entity_poly.entity_id
_entity_poly.type
_entity_poly.pdbx_seq_one_letter_code
_entity_poly.pdbx_strand_id
1 'polypeptide(L)'
;MAKRIRRPREPSVGECCGSGCTRCVYDVYYDALKAYEEQKLSSNEDDEESVESSSEEEDDAKDYIGSVVIKYLNEMPPKDVARAEDRIHKELESKYTPLGHIQLVKSSDTGVDAPSINILSAQPVSGIPIPYPGDVVEILVPNDHPALENCVEHLCERLMVNPNAGCVLQCSPFVPEDQFPPWLPMDVPLTVRQLLSNYVDISSCSYLLRPTFFQSLLRLYNNDQQRGGSGATTLNATSSLGTPDLLKRCASVTDGVEVFRCISNSGNPLCYPSLMDVLDLFPFVKLPLERMLEITGPLQPRKFSIANHEALLDDQAKSVELCLRRVVSHRRASSKALGGNETALHLANLLNNIAIQRAARNEMSSSFFFGHTTNPLVWEATRGGARQFLERKVYMGTSLFGTSSFSRELKKALFHLVSGSIERCAAPVIMLGAGTGIAPLIAGVRELMRGRREKGVAISSAPYPCMVMYGSKSKAELVYHEELLSAWKCGAINSYEYALSRQADGGKGGERVTDLMEKNADYIRESLLCLQGKLFCCGPAKAMESIRSLLEKKILADPDDDESMQQHRIHFLTEKKQIMFDVWTAIDFMS
;
A
#
# COMPACT_ATOMS: atom_id res chain seq x y z
N MET A 1 -38.75 11.51 2.39
CA MET A 1 -38.66 10.04 2.37
C MET A 1 -37.20 9.67 2.20
N ALA A 2 -36.59 8.98 3.16
CA ALA A 2 -35.23 8.48 3.01
C ALA A 2 -35.21 7.40 1.93
N LYS A 3 -34.26 7.47 1.00
CA LYS A 3 -34.11 6.50 -0.09
C LYS A 3 -33.73 5.15 0.54
N ARG A 4 -34.55 4.10 0.36
CA ARG A 4 -34.29 2.74 0.86
C ARG A 4 -33.00 2.24 0.19
N ILE A 5 -32.01 1.88 0.99
CA ILE A 5 -30.74 1.31 0.54
C ILE A 5 -31.06 -0.10 0.06
N ARG A 6 -30.60 -0.45 -1.15
CA ARG A 6 -30.74 -1.81 -1.69
C ARG A 6 -29.57 -2.65 -1.18
N ARG A 7 -29.79 -3.96 -1.00
CA ARG A 7 -28.72 -4.89 -0.65
C ARG A 7 -27.62 -4.80 -1.72
N PRO A 8 -26.36 -4.56 -1.35
CA PRO A 8 -25.28 -4.48 -2.32
C PRO A 8 -24.96 -5.86 -2.90
N ARG A 9 -24.46 -5.89 -4.13
CA ARG A 9 -24.06 -7.12 -4.83
C ARG A 9 -22.69 -7.56 -4.37
N GLU A 10 -22.54 -8.84 -4.07
CA GLU A 10 -21.24 -9.42 -3.73
C GLU A 10 -20.29 -9.38 -4.95
N PRO A 11 -19.03 -8.93 -4.77
CA PRO A 11 -18.07 -8.87 -5.87
C PRO A 11 -17.69 -10.25 -6.38
N SER A 12 -17.57 -10.39 -7.70
CA SER A 12 -17.13 -11.65 -8.32
C SER A 12 -15.63 -11.89 -8.14
N VAL A 13 -15.19 -13.15 -8.26
CA VAL A 13 -13.78 -13.57 -8.10
C VAL A 13 -12.83 -12.81 -9.04
N GLY A 14 -13.32 -12.27 -10.17
CA GLY A 14 -12.56 -11.49 -11.14
C GLY A 14 -12.54 -9.97 -10.91
N GLU A 15 -13.39 -9.45 -10.02
CA GLU A 15 -13.49 -8.01 -9.70
C GLU A 15 -12.46 -7.57 -8.65
N CYS A 16 -11.93 -8.53 -7.88
CA CYS A 16 -10.86 -8.26 -6.95
C CYS A 16 -9.51 -8.26 -7.69
N CYS A 17 -8.77 -7.16 -7.52
CA CYS A 17 -7.40 -6.98 -8.04
C CYS A 17 -6.40 -8.03 -7.51
N GLY A 18 -6.76 -8.81 -6.48
CA GLY A 18 -5.92 -9.81 -5.81
C GLY A 18 -4.61 -9.26 -5.22
N SER A 19 -4.44 -7.94 -5.24
CA SER A 19 -3.18 -7.24 -4.97
C SER A 19 -3.21 -6.44 -3.67
N GLY A 20 -4.20 -6.72 -2.80
CA GLY A 20 -4.45 -6.04 -1.53
C GLY A 20 -4.34 -4.54 -1.67
N CYS A 21 -5.18 -4.05 -2.58
CA CYS A 21 -5.56 -2.67 -2.71
C CYS A 21 -6.01 -2.15 -1.32
N THR A 22 -5.67 -0.90 -0.98
CA THR A 22 -5.93 -0.28 0.35
C THR A 22 -7.41 -0.21 0.75
N ARG A 23 -8.30 -0.31 -0.24
CA ARG A 23 -9.73 -0.59 -0.14
C ARG A 23 -10.11 -1.37 -1.38
N CYS A 24 -10.41 -2.65 -1.24
CA CYS A 24 -10.76 -3.52 -2.35
C CYS A 24 -12.27 -3.47 -2.64
N VAL A 25 -12.67 -4.08 -3.75
CA VAL A 25 -14.09 -4.19 -4.12
C VAL A 25 -14.92 -4.87 -3.01
N TYR A 26 -14.31 -5.79 -2.26
CA TYR A 26 -14.93 -6.42 -1.10
C TYR A 26 -15.09 -5.47 0.08
N ASP A 27 -14.14 -4.57 0.33
CA ASP A 27 -14.29 -3.58 1.41
C ASP A 27 -15.43 -2.61 1.12
N VAL A 28 -15.56 -2.16 -0.14
CA VAL A 28 -16.70 -1.33 -0.57
C VAL A 28 -18.02 -2.09 -0.44
N TYR A 29 -18.03 -3.37 -0.82
CA TYR A 29 -19.19 -4.25 -0.64
C TYR A 29 -19.58 -4.41 0.82
N TYR A 30 -18.63 -4.72 1.72
CA TYR A 30 -18.91 -4.93 3.13
C TYR A 30 -19.34 -3.64 3.84
N ASP A 31 -18.77 -2.49 3.48
CA ASP A 31 -19.22 -1.18 3.99
C ASP A 31 -20.67 -0.89 3.58
N ALA A 32 -21.02 -1.17 2.31
CA ALA A 32 -22.38 -1.01 1.81
C ALA A 32 -23.34 -2.04 2.44
N LEU A 33 -22.87 -3.27 2.71
CA LEU A 33 -23.68 -4.35 3.27
C LEU A 33 -24.02 -4.02 4.72
N LYS A 34 -23.04 -3.53 5.47
CA LYS A 34 -23.22 -3.03 6.82
C LYS A 34 -24.23 -1.87 6.86
N ALA A 35 -24.14 -0.91 5.95
CA ALA A 35 -25.10 0.19 5.88
C ALA A 35 -26.54 -0.29 5.56
N TYR A 36 -26.67 -1.32 4.71
CA TYR A 36 -27.96 -1.97 4.42
C TYR A 36 -28.52 -2.71 5.65
N GLU A 37 -27.68 -3.47 6.35
CA GLU A 37 -28.05 -4.22 7.56
C GLU A 37 -28.43 -3.28 8.72
N GLU A 38 -27.68 -2.19 8.91
CA GLU A 38 -28.00 -1.15 9.91
C GLU A 38 -29.34 -0.47 9.60
N GLN A 39 -29.63 -0.22 8.31
CA GLN A 39 -30.94 0.29 7.91
C GLN A 39 -32.04 -0.74 8.18
N LYS A 40 -31.81 -2.03 7.87
CA LYS A 40 -32.74 -3.13 8.15
C LYS A 40 -33.01 -3.29 9.65
N LEU A 41 -31.99 -3.15 10.50
CA LEU A 41 -32.10 -3.17 11.96
C LEU A 41 -32.84 -1.93 12.52
N SER A 42 -32.77 -0.79 11.82
CA SER A 42 -33.46 0.44 12.23
C SER A 42 -34.95 0.48 11.84
N SER A 43 -35.33 -0.29 10.81
CA SER A 43 -36.72 -0.52 10.41
C SER A 43 -37.19 -1.83 11.04
N ASN A 44 -37.89 -1.78 12.19
CA ASN A 44 -38.55 -2.94 12.81
C ASN A 44 -39.68 -3.51 11.92
N GLU A 45 -39.34 -4.03 10.75
CA GLU A 45 -40.22 -4.81 9.88
C GLU A 45 -39.56 -6.19 9.72
N ASP A 46 -40.04 -7.12 10.54
CA ASP A 46 -39.89 -8.56 10.35
C ASP A 46 -40.71 -8.94 9.10
N ASP A 47 -40.20 -8.63 7.91
CA ASP A 47 -40.74 -9.17 6.67
C ASP A 47 -40.15 -10.57 6.47
N GLU A 48 -40.99 -11.57 6.76
CA GLU A 48 -40.83 -12.96 6.34
C GLU A 48 -40.47 -13.00 4.84
N GLU A 49 -39.48 -13.83 4.50
CA GLU A 49 -39.14 -14.13 3.10
C GLU A 49 -40.33 -14.77 2.39
N SER A 50 -41.19 -13.94 1.78
CA SER A 50 -42.04 -14.39 0.69
C SER A 50 -41.14 -14.65 -0.51
N VAL A 51 -40.81 -15.92 -0.72
CA VAL A 51 -40.29 -16.45 -1.98
C VAL A 51 -41.40 -16.27 -3.03
N GLU A 52 -41.56 -15.05 -3.54
CA GLU A 52 -42.25 -14.85 -4.81
C GLU A 52 -41.31 -15.36 -5.90
N SER A 53 -41.68 -16.50 -6.46
CA SER A 53 -41.13 -17.05 -7.69
C SER A 53 -41.45 -16.10 -8.86
N SER A 54 -40.80 -14.96 -8.93
CA SER A 54 -40.54 -14.32 -10.22
C SER A 54 -39.33 -15.06 -10.78
N SER A 55 -39.56 -15.84 -11.84
CA SER A 55 -38.55 -16.45 -12.69
C SER A 55 -37.23 -15.69 -12.62
N GLU A 56 -36.25 -16.28 -11.94
CA GLU A 56 -34.86 -15.87 -12.00
C GLU A 56 -34.43 -15.98 -13.46
N GLU A 57 -34.61 -14.90 -14.22
CA GLU A 57 -33.63 -14.57 -15.23
C GLU A 57 -32.34 -14.44 -14.44
N GLU A 58 -31.43 -15.40 -14.62
CA GLU A 58 -30.03 -15.25 -14.28
C GLU A 58 -29.64 -13.84 -14.74
N ASP A 59 -29.53 -12.91 -13.80
CA ASP A 59 -29.04 -11.56 -14.07
C ASP A 59 -27.54 -11.74 -14.28
N ASP A 60 -27.21 -12.28 -15.46
CA ASP A 60 -25.89 -12.27 -16.08
C ASP A 60 -25.40 -10.84 -15.85
N ALA A 61 -24.52 -10.66 -14.88
CA ALA A 61 -24.00 -9.36 -14.51
C ALA A 61 -23.37 -8.77 -15.77
N LYS A 62 -24.11 -7.89 -16.45
CA LYS A 62 -23.66 -7.26 -17.67
C LYS A 62 -22.46 -6.41 -17.27
N ASP A 63 -21.27 -6.88 -17.65
CA ASP A 63 -20.03 -6.11 -17.53
C ASP A 63 -20.13 -4.93 -18.50
N TYR A 64 -20.69 -3.82 -18.00
CA TYR A 64 -20.96 -2.62 -18.79
C TYR A 64 -19.64 -1.92 -19.10
N ILE A 65 -18.99 -2.36 -20.18
CA ILE A 65 -17.90 -1.61 -20.79
C ILE A 65 -18.51 -0.40 -21.49
N GLY A 66 -18.13 0.81 -21.08
CA GLY A 66 -18.63 2.05 -21.66
C GLY A 66 -19.46 2.92 -20.78
N SER A 67 -19.25 2.86 -19.47
CA SER A 67 -19.86 3.79 -18.53
C SER A 67 -19.29 5.20 -18.66
N VAL A 68 -18.03 5.37 -19.11
CA VAL A 68 -17.37 6.68 -19.17
C VAL A 68 -17.39 7.26 -20.59
N VAL A 69 -17.86 8.51 -20.71
CA VAL A 69 -17.81 9.32 -21.93
C VAL A 69 -17.01 10.59 -21.64
N ILE A 70 -16.09 10.93 -22.53
CA ILE A 70 -15.29 12.16 -22.43
C ILE A 70 -15.78 13.16 -23.47
N LYS A 71 -16.33 14.28 -23.01
CA LYS A 71 -16.61 15.44 -23.85
C LYS A 71 -15.41 16.36 -23.82
N TYR A 72 -14.63 16.38 -24.90
CA TYR A 72 -13.55 17.33 -25.06
C TYR A 72 -14.11 18.74 -25.26
N LEU A 73 -13.51 19.69 -24.55
CA LEU A 73 -13.78 21.11 -24.66
C LEU A 73 -12.75 21.72 -25.62
N ASN A 74 -13.12 22.83 -26.24
CA ASN A 74 -12.13 23.71 -26.87
C ASN A 74 -11.14 24.22 -25.80
N GLU A 75 -10.04 24.86 -26.22
CA GLU A 75 -9.02 25.39 -25.29
C GLU A 75 -9.65 26.08 -24.08
N MET A 76 -9.43 25.50 -22.89
CA MET A 76 -9.93 26.08 -21.66
C MET A 76 -9.16 27.37 -21.37
N PRO A 77 -9.85 28.50 -21.11
CA PRO A 77 -9.19 29.73 -20.71
C PRO A 77 -8.30 29.50 -19.47
N PRO A 78 -7.13 30.16 -19.36
CA PRO A 78 -6.23 29.99 -18.20
C PRO A 78 -6.91 30.21 -16.85
N LYS A 79 -7.92 31.10 -16.80
CA LYS A 79 -8.74 31.35 -15.59
C LYS A 79 -9.56 30.13 -15.17
N ASP A 80 -10.11 29.39 -16.13
CA ASP A 80 -10.91 28.19 -15.85
C ASP A 80 -10.01 27.00 -15.47
N VAL A 81 -8.83 26.90 -16.08
CA VAL A 81 -7.80 25.91 -15.68
C VAL A 81 -7.38 26.16 -14.22
N ALA A 82 -7.07 27.41 -13.86
CA ALA A 82 -6.70 27.77 -12.49
C ALA A 82 -7.86 27.55 -11.50
N ARG A 83 -9.10 27.83 -11.90
CA ARG A 83 -10.29 27.54 -11.08
C ARG A 83 -10.50 26.04 -10.85
N ALA A 84 -10.26 25.22 -11.87
CA ALA A 84 -10.31 23.77 -11.74
C ALA A 84 -9.20 23.26 -10.80
N GLU A 85 -7.99 23.81 -10.88
CA GLU A 85 -6.87 23.48 -9.98
C GLU A 85 -7.17 23.87 -8.52
N ASP A 86 -7.68 25.08 -8.27
CA ASP A 86 -8.09 25.53 -6.93
C ASP A 86 -9.18 24.63 -6.33
N ARG A 87 -10.15 24.19 -7.14
CA ARG A 87 -11.17 23.23 -6.70
C ARG A 87 -10.57 21.90 -6.30
N ILE A 88 -9.65 21.33 -7.10
CA ILE A 88 -8.96 20.07 -6.79
C ILE A 88 -8.15 20.23 -5.49
N HIS A 89 -7.43 21.33 -5.33
CA HIS A 89 -6.70 21.62 -4.10
C HIS A 89 -7.62 21.70 -2.89
N LYS A 90 -8.77 22.38 -2.99
CA LYS A 90 -9.77 22.42 -1.89
C LYS A 90 -10.35 21.05 -1.58
N GLU A 91 -10.59 20.22 -2.59
CA GLU A 91 -11.05 18.84 -2.39
C GLU A 91 -10.00 18.03 -1.61
N LEU A 92 -8.73 18.11 -2.00
CA LEU A 92 -7.63 17.43 -1.32
C LEU A 92 -7.40 17.99 0.08
N GLU A 93 -7.41 19.32 0.25
CA GLU A 93 -7.20 20.02 1.53
C GLU A 93 -8.35 19.77 2.52
N SER A 94 -9.52 19.35 2.05
CA SER A 94 -10.61 18.89 2.93
C SER A 94 -10.34 17.54 3.61
N LYS A 95 -9.44 16.73 3.04
CA LYS A 95 -9.10 15.37 3.50
C LYS A 95 -7.67 15.26 4.03
N TYR A 96 -6.77 16.10 3.54
CA TYR A 96 -5.34 16.01 3.75
C TYR A 96 -4.71 17.38 4.00
N THR A 97 -3.61 17.44 4.74
CA THR A 97 -2.80 18.65 4.92
C THR A 97 -1.59 18.58 3.98
N PRO A 98 -1.28 19.62 3.19
CA PRO A 98 -0.11 19.61 2.35
C PRO A 98 1.18 19.62 3.18
N LEU A 99 2.21 18.95 2.69
CA LEU A 99 3.55 18.98 3.26
C LEU A 99 4.28 20.25 2.84
N GLY A 100 4.92 20.90 3.80
CA GLY A 100 5.80 22.05 3.56
C GLY A 100 7.24 21.62 3.34
N HIS A 101 7.71 20.62 4.08
CA HIS A 101 9.10 20.17 4.04
C HIS A 101 9.23 18.67 4.35
N ILE A 102 10.20 18.01 3.72
CA ILE A 102 10.60 16.63 4.00
C ILE A 102 12.12 16.61 4.13
N GLN A 103 12.62 16.02 5.21
CA GLN A 103 14.06 15.92 5.49
C GLN A 103 14.48 14.47 5.69
N LEU A 104 15.61 14.08 5.08
CA LEU A 104 16.24 12.80 5.37
C LEU A 104 16.94 12.86 6.74
N VAL A 105 16.46 12.08 7.71
CA VAL A 105 17.05 11.95 9.05
C VAL A 105 18.18 10.92 9.03
N LYS A 106 17.92 9.76 8.43
CA LYS A 106 18.89 8.66 8.35
C LYS A 106 18.57 7.74 7.19
N SER A 107 19.60 7.10 6.62
CA SER A 107 19.42 6.02 5.65
C SER A 107 20.34 4.84 5.96
N SER A 108 19.90 3.62 5.63
CA SER A 108 20.73 2.42 5.66
C SER A 108 21.73 2.34 4.50
N ASP A 109 21.49 3.10 3.42
CA ASP A 109 22.34 3.16 2.23
C ASP A 109 22.23 4.55 1.58
N THR A 110 23.34 5.05 1.06
CA THR A 110 23.40 6.36 0.38
C THR A 110 23.23 6.24 -1.13
N GLY A 111 23.22 5.02 -1.68
CA GLY A 111 23.03 4.77 -3.10
C GLY A 111 21.64 5.19 -3.61
N VAL A 112 21.61 5.82 -4.78
CA VAL A 112 20.38 6.32 -5.42
C VAL A 112 19.52 5.19 -5.99
N ASP A 113 20.09 4.04 -6.35
CA ASP A 113 19.36 2.92 -6.97
C ASP A 113 19.32 1.64 -6.10
N ALA A 114 19.59 1.77 -4.80
CA ALA A 114 19.61 0.66 -3.86
C ALA A 114 18.33 0.61 -3.00
N PRO A 115 17.78 -0.58 -2.69
CA PRO A 115 16.67 -0.70 -1.76
C PRO A 115 17.12 -0.41 -0.33
N SER A 116 16.97 0.83 0.11
CA SER A 116 17.37 1.33 1.43
C SER A 116 16.19 1.54 2.38
N ILE A 117 16.45 1.41 3.69
CA ILE A 117 15.54 1.88 4.73
C ILE A 117 15.90 3.33 5.05
N ASN A 118 14.92 4.22 4.97
CA ASN A 118 15.07 5.66 5.18
C ASN A 118 14.17 6.09 6.35
N ILE A 119 14.70 6.97 7.19
CA ILE A 119 13.96 7.71 8.19
C ILE A 119 13.80 9.12 7.66
N LEU A 120 12.56 9.54 7.43
CA LEU A 120 12.21 10.86 6.90
C LEU A 120 11.43 11.64 7.95
N SER A 121 11.77 12.91 8.18
CA SER A 121 10.91 13.84 8.91
C SER A 121 10.02 14.56 7.90
N ALA A 122 8.71 14.43 8.06
CA ALA A 122 7.71 15.06 7.21
C ALA A 122 6.98 16.15 8.01
N GLN A 123 7.10 17.40 7.54
CA GLN A 123 6.53 18.57 8.17
C GLN A 123 5.32 19.10 7.35
N PRO A 124 4.08 18.97 7.86
CA PRO A 124 2.92 19.63 7.27
C PRO A 124 3.01 21.16 7.35
N VAL A 125 2.28 21.86 6.47
CA VAL A 125 2.24 23.35 6.47
C VAL A 125 1.55 23.93 7.71
N SER A 126 0.71 23.14 8.38
CA SER A 126 0.02 23.48 9.61
C SER A 126 0.18 22.36 10.63
N GLY A 127 0.03 22.68 11.93
CA GLY A 127 0.06 21.67 12.98
C GLY A 127 -1.01 20.60 12.77
N ILE A 128 -0.68 19.37 13.14
CA ILE A 128 -1.56 18.20 13.05
C ILE A 128 -1.81 17.62 14.44
N PRO A 129 -2.84 16.76 14.63
CA PRO A 129 -3.04 16.09 15.91
C PRO A 129 -1.81 15.26 16.32
N ILE A 130 -1.53 15.16 17.63
CA ILE A 130 -0.45 14.30 18.13
C ILE A 130 -0.80 12.83 17.87
N PRO A 131 0.05 12.07 17.16
CA PRO A 131 -0.18 10.66 16.91
C PRO A 131 0.10 9.80 18.15
N TYR A 132 -0.63 8.70 18.29
CA TYR A 132 -0.30 7.64 19.25
C TYR A 132 0.79 6.73 18.69
N PRO A 133 1.59 6.06 19.53
CA PRO A 133 2.44 4.96 19.07
C PRO A 133 1.58 3.91 18.37
N GLY A 134 2.00 3.49 17.18
CA GLY A 134 1.21 2.57 16.36
C GLY A 134 0.24 3.25 15.39
N ASP A 135 0.08 4.57 15.43
CA ASP A 135 -0.74 5.28 14.45
C ASP A 135 -0.09 5.28 13.06
N VAL A 136 -0.97 5.38 12.07
CA VAL A 136 -0.65 5.34 10.64
C VAL A 136 -1.01 6.67 10.02
N VAL A 137 -0.10 7.21 9.21
CA VAL A 137 -0.34 8.39 8.38
C VAL A 137 -0.56 7.99 6.93
N GLU A 138 -1.41 8.72 6.23
CA GLU A 138 -1.65 8.57 4.80
C GLU A 138 -0.84 9.60 4.02
N ILE A 139 -0.15 9.21 2.96
CA ILE A 139 0.62 10.12 2.10
C ILE A 139 0.13 9.99 0.66
N LEU A 140 -0.38 11.07 0.09
CA LEU A 140 -0.80 11.14 -1.30
C LEU A 140 0.18 11.96 -2.12
N VAL A 141 0.65 11.39 -3.24
CA VAL A 141 1.54 12.06 -4.20
C VAL A 141 0.82 12.14 -5.55
N PRO A 142 0.60 13.34 -6.12
CA PRO A 142 0.07 13.47 -7.48
C PRO A 142 1.00 12.87 -8.54
N ASN A 143 0.47 12.39 -9.66
CA ASN A 143 1.29 11.77 -10.72
C ASN A 143 2.20 12.77 -11.45
N ASP A 144 1.88 14.07 -11.45
CA ASP A 144 2.67 15.15 -12.09
C ASP A 144 3.93 15.53 -11.29
N HIS A 145 4.37 14.66 -10.39
CA HIS A 145 5.53 14.90 -9.53
C HIS A 145 6.83 14.67 -10.33
N PRO A 146 7.85 15.55 -10.23
CA PRO A 146 9.09 15.44 -11.02
C PRO A 146 9.83 14.11 -10.83
N ALA A 147 9.80 13.56 -9.61
CA ALA A 147 10.36 12.24 -9.29
C ALA A 147 9.64 11.03 -9.95
N LEU A 148 8.56 11.28 -10.70
CA LEU A 148 7.82 10.28 -11.48
C LEU A 148 8.02 10.47 -12.99
N GLU A 149 9.04 11.23 -13.38
CA GLU A 149 9.56 11.26 -14.76
C GLU A 149 8.51 11.66 -15.82
N ASN A 150 7.70 12.67 -15.53
CA ASN A 150 6.66 13.20 -16.43
C ASN A 150 5.74 12.10 -16.97
N CYS A 151 5.37 11.12 -16.12
CA CYS A 151 4.57 9.98 -16.54
C CYS A 151 3.21 10.37 -17.13
N VAL A 152 2.65 11.51 -16.73
CA VAL A 152 1.39 12.05 -17.28
C VAL A 152 1.56 12.46 -18.75
N GLU A 153 2.60 13.21 -19.09
CA GLU A 153 2.94 13.60 -20.46
C GLU A 153 3.13 12.38 -21.36
N HIS A 154 4.01 11.47 -20.94
CA HIS A 154 4.34 10.28 -21.72
C HIS A 154 3.09 9.42 -21.98
N LEU A 155 2.20 9.29 -21.00
CA LEU A 155 0.94 8.59 -21.18
C LEU A 155 0.02 9.33 -22.15
N CYS A 156 -0.12 10.64 -22.04
CA CYS A 156 -0.94 11.44 -22.95
C CYS A 156 -0.45 11.33 -24.41
N GLU A 157 0.87 11.40 -24.63
CA GLU A 157 1.49 11.17 -25.93
C GLU A 157 1.13 9.80 -26.50
N ARG A 158 1.23 8.74 -25.68
CA ARG A 158 0.90 7.37 -26.11
C ARG A 158 -0.59 7.17 -26.38
N LEU A 159 -1.46 7.85 -25.66
CA LEU A 159 -2.92 7.85 -25.88
C LEU A 159 -3.34 8.79 -27.02
N MET A 160 -2.41 9.57 -27.58
CA MET A 160 -2.67 10.59 -28.60
C MET A 160 -3.68 11.65 -28.13
N VAL A 161 -3.61 12.03 -26.86
CA VAL A 161 -4.47 13.05 -26.24
C VAL A 161 -3.61 14.23 -25.79
N ASN A 162 -4.08 15.45 -26.03
CA ASN A 162 -3.40 16.65 -25.53
C ASN A 162 -3.61 16.76 -24.00
N PRO A 163 -2.55 16.76 -23.17
CA PRO A 163 -2.68 16.88 -21.71
C PRO A 163 -3.35 18.19 -21.28
N ASN A 164 -3.26 19.23 -22.09
CA ASN A 164 -3.85 20.54 -21.79
C ASN A 164 -5.25 20.72 -22.39
N ALA A 165 -5.79 19.71 -23.10
CA ALA A 165 -7.17 19.77 -23.57
C ALA A 165 -8.13 19.78 -22.37
N GLY A 166 -9.15 20.63 -22.45
CA GLY A 166 -10.25 20.60 -21.51
C GLY A 166 -11.15 19.40 -21.75
N CYS A 167 -11.72 18.84 -20.69
CA CYS A 167 -12.65 17.75 -20.77
C CYS A 167 -13.72 17.82 -19.66
N VAL A 168 -14.83 17.15 -19.92
CA VAL A 168 -15.89 16.85 -18.95
C VAL A 168 -16.21 15.36 -19.06
N LEU A 169 -16.22 14.67 -17.92
CA LEU A 169 -16.60 13.26 -17.84
C LEU A 169 -18.11 13.13 -17.64
N GLN A 170 -18.75 12.26 -18.40
CA GLN A 170 -20.19 12.00 -18.30
C GLN A 170 -20.45 10.49 -18.27
N CYS A 171 -21.55 10.10 -17.64
CA CYS A 171 -22.05 8.73 -17.77
C CYS A 171 -22.61 8.51 -19.18
N SER A 172 -22.35 7.33 -19.75
CA SER A 172 -22.97 6.92 -21.00
C SER A 172 -24.48 6.78 -20.84
N PRO A 173 -25.29 7.29 -21.79
CA PRO A 173 -26.75 7.15 -21.72
C PRO A 173 -27.21 5.70 -21.92
N PHE A 174 -26.31 4.80 -22.31
CA PHE A 174 -26.58 3.38 -22.54
C PHE A 174 -26.21 2.50 -21.34
N VAL A 175 -25.69 3.10 -20.27
CA VAL A 175 -25.26 2.39 -19.07
C VAL A 175 -25.96 3.01 -17.85
N PRO A 176 -26.42 2.22 -16.87
CA PRO A 176 -26.98 2.75 -15.64
C PRO A 176 -26.02 3.71 -14.90
N GLU A 177 -26.54 4.80 -14.33
CA GLU A 177 -25.72 5.85 -13.68
C GLU A 177 -24.86 5.32 -12.52
N ASP A 178 -25.33 4.28 -11.83
CA ASP A 178 -24.62 3.63 -10.72
C ASP A 178 -23.37 2.84 -11.17
N GLN A 179 -23.19 2.66 -12.48
CA GLN A 179 -21.99 2.05 -13.07
C GLN A 179 -20.91 3.08 -13.44
N PHE A 180 -21.17 4.39 -13.31
CA PHE A 180 -20.13 5.40 -13.48
C PHE A 180 -19.12 5.31 -12.33
N PRO A 181 -17.80 5.28 -12.59
CA PRO A 181 -16.82 5.15 -11.50
C PRO A 181 -16.93 6.32 -10.50
N PRO A 182 -17.28 6.06 -9.22
CA PRO A 182 -17.67 7.11 -8.28
C PRO A 182 -16.49 8.00 -7.83
N TRP A 183 -15.27 7.59 -8.14
CA TRP A 183 -14.04 8.32 -7.84
C TRP A 183 -13.63 9.29 -8.95
N LEU A 184 -14.31 9.25 -10.11
CA LEU A 184 -14.07 10.19 -11.21
C LEU A 184 -14.94 11.45 -11.04
N PRO A 185 -14.42 12.64 -11.39
CA PRO A 185 -15.17 13.88 -11.29
C PRO A 185 -16.21 14.01 -12.43
N MET A 186 -17.45 13.61 -12.16
CA MET A 186 -18.57 13.65 -13.12
C MET A 186 -19.12 15.06 -13.32
N ASP A 187 -19.37 15.45 -14.58
CA ASP A 187 -19.92 16.76 -14.99
C ASP A 187 -19.12 17.97 -14.51
N VAL A 188 -17.84 17.76 -14.23
CA VAL A 188 -16.91 18.81 -13.81
C VAL A 188 -15.93 19.11 -14.96
N PRO A 189 -15.71 20.38 -15.34
CA PRO A 189 -14.68 20.76 -16.30
C PRO A 189 -13.29 20.79 -15.64
N LEU A 190 -12.32 20.15 -16.28
CA LEU A 190 -10.89 20.14 -15.93
C LEU A 190 -10.04 19.81 -17.18
N THR A 191 -8.72 19.89 -17.08
CA THR A 191 -7.83 19.40 -18.15
C THR A 191 -7.55 17.90 -18.02
N VAL A 192 -7.16 17.25 -19.13
CA VAL A 192 -6.72 15.85 -19.11
C VAL A 192 -5.56 15.64 -18.14
N ARG A 193 -4.61 16.58 -18.06
CA ARG A 193 -3.53 16.58 -17.07
C ARG A 193 -4.09 16.57 -15.66
N GLN A 194 -4.97 17.52 -15.31
CA GLN A 194 -5.57 17.60 -13.97
C GLN A 194 -6.27 16.30 -13.57
N LEU A 195 -6.91 15.61 -14.53
CA LEU A 195 -7.57 14.32 -14.32
C LEU A 195 -6.55 13.24 -13.96
N LEU A 196 -5.56 13.03 -14.83
CA LEU A 196 -4.55 11.99 -14.69
C LEU A 196 -3.60 12.25 -13.53
N SER A 197 -3.35 13.51 -13.18
CA SER A 197 -2.46 13.87 -12.08
C SER A 197 -3.05 13.57 -10.70
N ASN A 198 -4.37 13.70 -10.52
CA ASN A 198 -4.98 13.74 -9.19
C ASN A 198 -6.00 12.64 -8.90
N TYR A 199 -6.65 12.07 -9.93
CA TYR A 199 -7.75 11.11 -9.74
C TYR A 199 -7.40 9.69 -10.15
N VAL A 200 -6.52 9.50 -11.12
CA VAL A 200 -6.29 8.19 -11.77
C VAL A 200 -4.95 7.61 -11.32
N ASP A 201 -4.94 6.35 -10.92
CA ASP A 201 -3.69 5.62 -10.72
C ASP A 201 -3.14 5.16 -12.08
N ILE A 202 -2.14 5.90 -12.56
CA ILE A 202 -1.42 5.57 -13.81
C ILE A 202 -0.08 4.87 -13.56
N SER A 203 0.34 4.78 -12.31
CA SER A 203 1.70 4.37 -11.95
C SER A 203 1.76 2.97 -11.35
N SER A 204 0.70 2.50 -10.69
CA SER A 204 0.67 1.12 -10.19
C SER A 204 0.46 0.13 -11.32
N CYS A 205 1.06 -1.05 -11.21
CA CYS A 205 0.79 -2.16 -12.11
C CYS A 205 -0.54 -2.86 -11.77
N SER A 206 -1.31 -2.37 -10.78
CA SER A 206 -2.44 -3.11 -10.18
C SER A 206 -3.62 -3.34 -11.13
N TYR A 207 -3.77 -2.53 -12.18
CA TYR A 207 -4.72 -2.81 -13.25
C TYR A 207 -4.19 -3.85 -14.25
N LEU A 208 -2.87 -3.97 -14.44
CA LEU A 208 -2.26 -5.10 -15.18
C LEU A 208 -2.45 -6.42 -14.42
N LEU A 209 -2.76 -6.33 -13.13
CA LEU A 209 -3.10 -7.44 -12.26
C LEU A 209 -4.57 -7.89 -12.39
N ARG A 210 -5.39 -7.24 -13.23
CA ARG A 210 -6.74 -7.74 -13.51
C ARG A 210 -6.67 -8.83 -14.60
N PRO A 211 -7.26 -10.02 -14.39
CA PRO A 211 -7.30 -11.08 -15.42
C PRO A 211 -7.91 -10.61 -16.74
N THR A 212 -8.81 -9.63 -16.69
CA THR A 212 -9.51 -9.05 -17.84
C THR A 212 -8.72 -7.96 -18.57
N PHE A 213 -7.55 -7.53 -18.08
CA PHE A 213 -6.80 -6.43 -18.68
C PHE A 213 -6.35 -6.75 -20.12
N PHE A 214 -5.63 -7.85 -20.32
CA PHE A 214 -5.21 -8.27 -21.67
C PHE A 214 -6.40 -8.65 -22.56
N GLN A 215 -7.48 -9.17 -21.97
CA GLN A 215 -8.73 -9.42 -22.69
C GLN A 215 -9.36 -8.13 -23.22
N SER A 216 -9.34 -7.06 -22.42
CA SER A 216 -9.82 -5.74 -22.82
C SER A 216 -9.00 -5.16 -23.96
N LEU A 217 -7.66 -5.26 -23.89
CA LEU A 217 -6.79 -4.86 -24.99
C LEU A 217 -7.05 -5.66 -26.27
N LEU A 218 -7.27 -6.98 -26.15
CA LEU A 218 -7.60 -7.84 -27.29
C LEU A 218 -8.95 -7.48 -27.93
N ARG A 219 -9.97 -7.17 -27.10
CA ARG A 219 -11.27 -6.69 -27.59
C ARG A 219 -11.13 -5.39 -28.39
N LEU A 220 -10.36 -4.43 -27.88
CA LEU A 220 -10.09 -3.17 -28.58
C LEU A 220 -9.39 -3.39 -29.92
N TYR A 221 -8.37 -4.26 -29.94
CA TYR A 221 -7.69 -4.64 -31.19
C TYR A 221 -8.65 -5.23 -32.21
N ASN A 222 -9.47 -6.21 -31.83
CA ASN A 222 -10.42 -6.86 -32.73
C ASN A 222 -11.47 -5.88 -33.27
N ASN A 223 -11.95 -4.95 -32.44
CA ASN A 223 -12.91 -3.94 -32.85
C ASN A 223 -12.33 -2.95 -33.87
N ASP A 224 -11.06 -2.54 -33.74
CA ASP A 224 -10.39 -1.68 -34.73
C ASP A 224 -10.24 -2.41 -36.07
N GLN A 225 -9.91 -3.70 -36.05
CA GLN A 225 -9.81 -4.54 -37.26
C GLN A 225 -11.17 -4.69 -37.98
N GLN A 226 -12.28 -4.82 -37.25
CA GLN A 226 -13.61 -4.90 -37.85
C GLN A 226 -14.08 -3.58 -38.47
N ARG A 227 -13.68 -2.44 -37.90
CA ARG A 227 -14.02 -1.10 -38.41
C ARG A 227 -13.15 -0.72 -39.62
N GLY A 228 -11.90 -1.17 -39.65
CA GLY A 228 -11.00 -1.05 -40.80
C GLY A 228 -11.25 -2.15 -41.83
N GLY A 229 -12.36 -2.09 -42.57
CA GLY A 229 -12.71 -3.10 -43.56
C GLY A 229 -11.56 -3.44 -44.52
N SER A 230 -11.15 -4.71 -44.57
CA SER A 230 -10.31 -5.41 -45.58
C SER A 230 -9.21 -4.62 -46.31
N GLY A 231 -8.67 -3.59 -45.68
CA GLY A 231 -7.61 -2.72 -46.19
C GLY A 231 -6.48 -2.75 -45.20
N ALA A 232 -5.76 -3.88 -45.15
CA ALA A 232 -4.55 -4.00 -44.37
C ALA A 232 -3.54 -2.96 -44.87
N THR A 233 -3.50 -1.78 -44.25
CA THR A 233 -2.23 -1.11 -44.06
C THR A 233 -1.41 -2.03 -43.16
N THR A 234 -0.66 -2.91 -43.79
CA THR A 234 0.58 -3.47 -43.26
C THR A 234 1.43 -2.28 -42.81
N LEU A 235 1.23 -1.84 -41.56
CA LEU A 235 2.29 -1.17 -40.82
C LEU A 235 3.50 -2.09 -40.98
N ASN A 236 4.53 -1.58 -41.65
CA ASN A 236 5.71 -2.33 -42.01
C ASN A 236 6.12 -3.24 -40.85
N ALA A 237 6.12 -4.55 -41.12
CA ALA A 237 6.58 -5.60 -40.22
C ALA A 237 8.10 -5.54 -40.04
N THR A 238 8.60 -4.36 -39.71
CA THR A 238 9.96 -4.11 -39.28
C THR A 238 9.87 -3.58 -37.85
N SER A 239 10.05 -4.50 -36.90
CA SER A 239 10.50 -4.28 -35.51
C SER A 239 9.52 -4.14 -34.33
N SER A 240 8.22 -4.46 -34.43
CA SER A 240 7.40 -4.52 -33.19
C SER A 240 7.70 -5.80 -32.39
N LEU A 241 8.23 -5.65 -31.17
CA LEU A 241 8.55 -6.78 -30.27
C LEU A 241 7.30 -7.59 -29.85
N GLY A 242 6.13 -6.95 -29.75
CA GLY A 242 4.87 -7.64 -29.45
C GLY A 242 4.09 -8.00 -30.71
N THR A 243 3.46 -9.18 -30.68
CA THR A 243 2.64 -9.70 -31.78
C THR A 243 1.17 -9.82 -31.36
N PRO A 244 0.20 -9.76 -32.30
CA PRO A 244 -1.20 -10.07 -32.00
C PRO A 244 -1.39 -11.45 -31.38
N ASP A 245 -0.57 -12.43 -31.74
CA ASP A 245 -0.64 -13.78 -31.18
C ASP A 245 -0.14 -13.83 -29.73
N LEU A 246 0.89 -13.06 -29.38
CA LEU A 246 1.29 -12.90 -27.97
C LEU A 246 0.16 -12.28 -27.15
N LEU A 247 -0.51 -11.24 -27.67
CA LEU A 247 -1.64 -10.62 -26.98
C LEU A 247 -2.79 -11.62 -26.76
N LYS A 248 -3.13 -12.44 -27.78
CA LYS A 248 -4.14 -13.50 -27.66
C LYS A 248 -3.78 -14.53 -26.59
N ARG A 249 -2.50 -14.96 -26.51
CA ARG A 249 -2.03 -15.86 -25.46
C ARG A 249 -2.17 -15.23 -24.08
N CYS A 250 -1.74 -13.97 -23.92
CA CYS A 250 -1.88 -13.22 -22.66
C CYS A 250 -3.33 -13.06 -22.21
N ALA A 251 -4.27 -12.94 -23.16
CA ALA A 251 -5.71 -12.82 -22.90
C ALA A 251 -6.42 -14.17 -22.71
N SER A 252 -5.76 -15.29 -22.99
CA SER A 252 -6.37 -16.62 -22.92
C SER A 252 -6.66 -17.05 -21.48
N VAL A 253 -7.66 -17.91 -21.30
CA VAL A 253 -8.01 -18.45 -19.97
C VAL A 253 -6.90 -19.35 -19.41
N THR A 254 -6.13 -20.01 -20.28
CA THR A 254 -5.06 -20.94 -19.88
C THR A 254 -3.77 -20.23 -19.50
N ASP A 255 -3.24 -19.38 -20.39
CA ASP A 255 -1.97 -18.68 -20.15
C ASP A 255 -2.15 -17.40 -19.34
N GLY A 256 -3.31 -16.75 -19.42
CA GLY A 256 -3.56 -15.44 -18.81
C GLY A 256 -3.44 -15.45 -17.29
N VAL A 257 -3.91 -16.50 -16.61
CA VAL A 257 -3.77 -16.67 -15.15
C VAL A 257 -2.29 -16.75 -14.75
N GLU A 258 -1.49 -17.43 -15.57
CA GLU A 258 -0.08 -17.65 -15.30
C GLU A 258 0.78 -16.43 -15.63
N VAL A 259 0.47 -15.75 -16.73
CA VAL A 259 0.98 -14.42 -17.08
C VAL A 259 0.70 -13.45 -15.94
N PHE A 260 -0.54 -13.42 -15.48
CA PHE A 260 -0.96 -12.62 -14.34
C PHE A 260 -0.12 -12.96 -13.10
N ARG A 261 -0.02 -14.24 -12.72
CA ARG A 261 0.78 -14.70 -11.57
C ARG A 261 2.25 -14.26 -11.67
N CYS A 262 2.85 -14.38 -12.84
CA CYS A 262 4.26 -14.03 -13.07
C CYS A 262 4.55 -12.53 -13.05
N ILE A 263 3.58 -11.69 -13.43
CA ILE A 263 3.65 -10.23 -13.36
C ILE A 263 3.25 -9.75 -11.94
N SER A 264 2.34 -10.48 -11.28
CA SER A 264 1.87 -10.20 -9.94
C SER A 264 2.95 -10.44 -8.89
N ASN A 265 2.87 -9.70 -7.79
CA ASN A 265 3.85 -9.71 -6.71
C ASN A 265 3.79 -10.98 -5.82
N SER A 266 3.57 -12.17 -6.38
CA SER A 266 3.57 -13.45 -5.67
C SER A 266 5.00 -13.90 -5.34
N GLY A 267 5.68 -13.13 -4.49
CA GLY A 267 6.96 -13.45 -3.87
C GLY A 267 8.21 -13.12 -4.69
N ASN A 268 8.23 -13.39 -6.00
CA ASN A 268 9.32 -13.06 -6.93
C ASN A 268 8.78 -12.84 -8.36
N PRO A 269 8.21 -11.66 -8.67
CA PRO A 269 7.72 -11.38 -10.02
C PRO A 269 8.86 -11.38 -11.05
N LEU A 270 8.57 -11.81 -12.28
CA LEU A 270 9.55 -11.85 -13.39
C LEU A 270 9.84 -10.47 -13.97
N CYS A 271 8.91 -9.52 -13.81
CA CYS A 271 9.05 -8.13 -14.25
C CYS A 271 8.14 -7.20 -13.43
N TYR A 272 8.35 -5.89 -13.55
CA TYR A 272 7.52 -4.85 -12.94
C TYR A 272 7.09 -3.84 -14.01
N PRO A 273 6.12 -4.21 -14.88
CA PRO A 273 5.77 -3.42 -16.05
C PRO A 273 4.84 -2.26 -15.70
N SER A 274 5.10 -1.08 -16.25
CA SER A 274 4.14 0.03 -16.25
C SER A 274 3.12 -0.15 -17.39
N LEU A 275 2.00 0.59 -17.35
CA LEU A 275 1.07 0.65 -18.49
C LEU A 275 1.79 1.03 -19.79
N MET A 276 2.72 1.99 -19.70
CA MET A 276 3.52 2.42 -20.84
C MET A 276 4.31 1.28 -21.46
N ASP A 277 4.94 0.44 -20.65
CA ASP A 277 5.71 -0.71 -21.17
C ASP A 277 4.82 -1.71 -21.92
N VAL A 278 3.57 -1.88 -21.47
CA VAL A 278 2.59 -2.74 -22.15
C VAL A 278 2.06 -2.12 -23.43
N LEU A 279 1.78 -0.81 -23.42
CA LEU A 279 1.31 -0.09 -24.60
C LEU A 279 2.40 0.03 -25.68
N ASP A 280 3.68 0.13 -25.29
CA ASP A 280 4.82 0.10 -26.19
C ASP A 280 5.07 -1.31 -26.75
N LEU A 281 4.79 -2.34 -25.95
CA LEU A 281 4.87 -3.73 -26.42
C LEU A 281 3.79 -4.02 -27.48
N PHE A 282 2.59 -3.49 -27.30
CA PHE A 282 1.45 -3.68 -28.20
C PHE A 282 1.05 -2.36 -28.89
N PRO A 283 1.91 -1.79 -29.76
CA PRO A 283 1.70 -0.47 -30.35
C PRO A 283 0.47 -0.41 -31.29
N PHE A 284 0.05 -1.57 -31.80
CA PHE A 284 -1.15 -1.71 -32.64
C PHE A 284 -2.46 -1.62 -31.86
N VAL A 285 -2.42 -1.66 -30.51
CA VAL A 285 -3.60 -1.44 -29.68
C VAL A 285 -3.76 0.06 -29.43
N LYS A 286 -4.84 0.62 -29.97
CA LYS A 286 -5.29 1.99 -29.68
C LYS A 286 -6.20 1.93 -28.46
N LEU A 287 -5.69 2.30 -27.29
CA LEU A 287 -6.46 2.39 -26.05
C LEU A 287 -7.02 3.82 -25.91
N PRO A 288 -8.35 4.04 -26.03
CA PRO A 288 -8.94 5.35 -25.77
C PRO A 288 -8.86 5.71 -24.28
N LEU A 289 -8.76 7.01 -23.98
CA LEU A 289 -8.67 7.51 -22.60
C LEU A 289 -9.88 7.05 -21.76
N GLU A 290 -11.10 7.12 -22.28
CA GLU A 290 -12.31 6.68 -21.57
C GLU A 290 -12.27 5.20 -21.18
N ARG A 291 -11.70 4.34 -22.04
CA ARG A 291 -11.53 2.91 -21.73
C ARG A 291 -10.47 2.69 -20.68
N MET A 292 -9.40 3.49 -20.72
CA MET A 292 -8.38 3.46 -19.68
C MET A 292 -8.96 3.84 -18.31
N LEU A 293 -9.86 4.83 -18.24
CA LEU A 293 -10.51 5.24 -16.99
C LEU A 293 -11.40 4.13 -16.39
N GLU A 294 -11.96 3.25 -17.23
CA GLU A 294 -12.78 2.10 -16.79
C GLU A 294 -11.92 0.94 -16.23
N ILE A 295 -10.73 0.70 -16.81
CA ILE A 295 -9.85 -0.42 -16.42
C ILE A 295 -8.88 -0.06 -15.28
N THR A 296 -8.59 1.23 -15.09
CA THR A 296 -7.70 1.72 -14.03
C THR A 296 -8.44 1.88 -12.71
N GLY A 297 -7.74 2.31 -11.67
CA GLY A 297 -8.29 2.60 -10.36
C GLY A 297 -8.03 4.05 -9.94
N PRO A 298 -8.64 4.49 -8.83
CA PRO A 298 -8.36 5.80 -8.26
C PRO A 298 -6.92 5.91 -7.79
N LEU A 299 -6.35 7.11 -7.87
CA LEU A 299 -5.10 7.44 -7.20
C LEU A 299 -5.31 7.40 -5.68
N GLN A 300 -4.57 6.52 -4.98
CA GLN A 300 -4.74 6.29 -3.54
C GLN A 300 -3.53 6.76 -2.73
N PRO A 301 -3.74 7.26 -1.50
CA PRO A 301 -2.63 7.52 -0.59
C PRO A 301 -1.96 6.21 -0.12
N ARG A 302 -0.69 6.30 0.26
CA ARG A 302 0.05 5.21 0.88
C ARG A 302 0.15 5.39 2.38
N LYS A 303 -0.09 4.31 3.11
CA LYS A 303 -0.07 4.25 4.57
C LYS A 303 1.35 4.02 5.10
N PHE A 304 1.73 4.74 6.16
CA PHE A 304 2.98 4.56 6.88
C PHE A 304 2.75 4.67 8.39
N SER A 305 3.14 3.66 9.18
CA SER A 305 3.19 3.80 10.63
C SER A 305 4.24 4.82 11.05
N ILE A 306 3.85 5.60 12.06
CA ILE A 306 4.62 6.73 12.57
C ILE A 306 5.73 6.21 13.49
N ALA A 307 6.95 6.67 13.27
CA ALA A 307 8.12 6.34 14.09
C ALA A 307 8.45 7.42 15.14
N ASN A 308 7.97 8.65 14.94
CA ASN A 308 8.10 9.75 15.90
C ASN A 308 7.12 10.88 15.59
N HIS A 309 7.05 11.82 16.51
CA HIS A 309 6.61 13.18 16.21
C HIS A 309 7.46 14.22 16.94
N GLU A 310 7.56 15.41 16.37
CA GLU A 310 8.04 16.61 17.06
C GLU A 310 6.82 17.39 17.54
N ALA A 311 6.73 17.68 18.85
CA ALA A 311 5.63 18.45 19.40
C ALA A 311 5.69 19.93 18.96
N LEU A 312 4.51 20.49 18.71
CA LEU A 312 4.24 21.92 18.62
C LEU A 312 3.60 22.40 19.94
N LEU A 313 3.37 23.70 20.09
CA LEU A 313 2.50 24.25 21.14
C LEU A 313 1.07 23.70 20.99
N ASP A 314 0.33 23.62 22.10
CA ASP A 314 -1.12 23.31 22.16
C ASP A 314 -1.54 21.92 21.63
N ASP A 315 -0.92 20.84 22.11
CA ASP A 315 -1.29 19.44 21.80
C ASP A 315 -1.31 19.08 20.29
N GLN A 316 -0.50 19.79 19.51
CA GLN A 316 -0.28 19.51 18.10
C GLN A 316 1.13 18.95 17.86
N ALA A 317 1.28 18.17 16.79
CA ALA A 317 2.58 17.79 16.26
C ALA A 317 2.97 18.73 15.12
N LYS A 318 4.22 19.20 15.16
CA LYS A 318 4.86 20.01 14.12
C LYS A 318 5.29 19.14 12.95
N SER A 319 5.81 17.95 13.22
CA SER A 319 6.30 17.01 12.21
C SER A 319 6.14 15.57 12.69
N VAL A 320 6.16 14.62 11.74
CA VAL A 320 6.18 13.18 12.01
C VAL A 320 7.37 12.52 11.34
N GLU A 321 7.95 11.51 11.98
CA GLU A 321 8.99 10.69 11.35
C GLU A 321 8.39 9.42 10.74
N LEU A 322 8.78 9.12 9.51
CA LEU A 322 8.40 7.94 8.75
C LEU A 322 9.61 7.03 8.58
N CYS A 323 9.48 5.75 8.90
CA CYS A 323 10.49 4.73 8.60
C CYS A 323 9.99 3.86 7.44
N LEU A 324 10.58 4.04 6.26
CA LEU A 324 10.13 3.38 5.05
C LEU A 324 11.27 2.74 4.27
N ARG A 325 10.97 1.67 3.54
CA ARG A 325 11.88 1.12 2.55
C ARG A 325 11.58 1.77 1.21
N ARG A 326 12.59 2.33 0.56
CA ARG A 326 12.43 2.83 -0.81
C ARG A 326 12.12 1.64 -1.70
N VAL A 327 10.98 1.67 -2.38
CA VAL A 327 10.59 0.62 -3.32
C VAL A 327 11.36 0.86 -4.61
N VAL A 328 12.37 0.03 -4.83
CA VAL A 328 13.22 0.03 -6.02
C VAL A 328 13.43 -1.42 -6.44
N SER A 329 13.10 -1.75 -7.69
CA SER A 329 13.30 -3.08 -8.25
C SER A 329 14.02 -2.98 -9.58
N HIS A 330 15.11 -3.74 -9.73
CA HIS A 330 15.81 -3.79 -11.01
C HIS A 330 14.97 -4.52 -12.05
N ARG A 331 14.70 -3.89 -13.20
CA ARG A 331 14.07 -4.56 -14.35
C ARG A 331 15.16 -5.22 -15.19
N ARG A 332 15.53 -6.45 -14.84
CA ARG A 332 16.50 -7.28 -15.58
C ARG A 332 15.79 -8.52 -16.09
N ALA A 333 16.19 -9.00 -17.28
CA ALA A 333 15.76 -10.30 -17.77
C ALA A 333 16.11 -11.38 -16.73
N SER A 334 15.13 -12.19 -16.33
CA SER A 334 15.37 -13.31 -15.42
C SER A 334 16.03 -14.44 -16.20
N SER A 335 17.27 -14.80 -15.85
CA SER A 335 17.91 -16.02 -16.35
C SER A 335 17.45 -17.29 -15.60
N LYS A 336 16.65 -17.13 -14.53
CA LYS A 336 16.18 -18.22 -13.67
C LYS A 336 14.66 -18.35 -13.75
N ALA A 337 14.22 -19.18 -14.68
CA ALA A 337 12.93 -19.87 -14.57
C ALA A 337 13.10 -21.27 -15.18
N LEU A 338 13.77 -22.18 -14.47
CA LEU A 338 13.65 -23.60 -14.78
C LEU A 338 12.26 -24.06 -14.32
N GLY A 339 11.29 -24.08 -15.24
CA GLY A 339 9.96 -24.71 -15.03
C GLY A 339 8.72 -23.81 -15.11
N GLY A 340 8.78 -22.60 -15.67
CA GLY A 340 7.62 -21.69 -15.79
C GLY A 340 6.92 -21.71 -17.16
N ASN A 341 5.72 -21.15 -17.26
CA ASN A 341 4.99 -20.96 -18.52
C ASN A 341 5.77 -20.07 -19.49
N GLU A 342 5.96 -20.57 -20.71
CA GLU A 342 6.77 -19.92 -21.74
C GLU A 342 6.22 -18.54 -22.15
N THR A 343 4.90 -18.39 -22.24
CA THR A 343 4.24 -17.10 -22.55
C THR A 343 4.60 -16.05 -21.52
N ALA A 344 4.48 -16.39 -20.24
CA ALA A 344 4.74 -15.48 -19.13
C ALA A 344 6.21 -15.04 -19.07
N LEU A 345 7.14 -15.99 -19.26
CA LEU A 345 8.57 -15.68 -19.31
C LEU A 345 8.93 -14.82 -20.52
N HIS A 346 8.40 -15.16 -21.69
CA HIS A 346 8.63 -14.42 -22.92
C HIS A 346 8.13 -12.97 -22.79
N LEU A 347 6.87 -12.79 -22.35
CA LEU A 347 6.28 -11.48 -22.09
C LEU A 347 7.12 -10.64 -21.11
N ALA A 348 7.50 -11.23 -19.97
CA ALA A 348 8.29 -10.54 -18.96
C ALA A 348 9.65 -10.06 -19.49
N ASN A 349 10.31 -10.89 -20.32
CA ASN A 349 11.57 -10.53 -20.95
C ASN A 349 11.40 -9.37 -21.96
N LEU A 350 10.34 -9.39 -22.77
CA LEU A 350 10.05 -8.29 -23.69
C LEU A 350 9.79 -6.97 -22.95
N LEU A 351 8.99 -7.01 -21.87
CA LEU A 351 8.70 -5.83 -21.04
C LEU A 351 9.95 -5.27 -20.35
N ASN A 352 10.80 -6.15 -19.81
CA ASN A 352 12.09 -5.74 -19.23
C ASN A 352 13.00 -5.10 -20.30
N ASN A 353 13.04 -5.66 -21.51
CA ASN A 353 13.84 -5.11 -22.62
C ASN A 353 13.34 -3.73 -23.06
N ILE A 354 12.03 -3.50 -23.13
CA ILE A 354 11.44 -2.19 -23.43
C ILE A 354 11.90 -1.16 -22.39
N ALA A 355 11.80 -1.50 -21.10
CA ALA A 355 12.25 -0.60 -20.03
C ALA A 355 13.76 -0.25 -20.14
N ILE A 356 14.60 -1.23 -20.49
CA ILE A 356 16.04 -1.02 -20.71
C ILE A 356 16.29 -0.10 -21.93
N GLN A 357 15.55 -0.30 -23.02
CA GLN A 357 15.69 0.51 -24.24
C GLN A 357 15.22 1.95 -24.03
N ARG A 358 14.14 2.17 -23.26
CA ARG A 358 13.69 3.51 -22.88
C ARG A 358 14.74 4.24 -22.04
N ALA A 359 15.32 3.56 -21.05
CA ALA A 359 16.42 4.11 -20.27
C ALA A 359 17.65 4.46 -21.15
N ALA A 360 18.01 3.59 -22.12
CA ALA A 360 19.11 3.87 -23.04
C ALA A 360 18.86 5.07 -23.98
N ARG A 361 17.59 5.38 -24.27
CA ARG A 361 17.17 6.55 -25.04
C ARG A 361 17.01 7.83 -24.20
N ASN A 362 17.29 7.77 -22.89
CA ASN A 362 17.02 8.85 -21.93
C ASN A 362 15.54 9.24 -21.82
N GLU A 363 14.63 8.32 -22.18
CA GLU A 363 13.18 8.48 -21.98
C GLU A 363 12.75 8.10 -20.55
N MET A 364 13.67 7.52 -19.76
CA MET A 364 13.49 7.15 -18.36
C MET A 364 14.81 7.34 -17.61
N SER A 365 14.78 7.73 -16.33
CA SER A 365 16.00 8.03 -15.55
C SER A 365 16.87 6.81 -15.29
N SER A 366 16.28 5.61 -15.25
CA SER A 366 17.01 4.36 -15.06
C SER A 366 16.18 3.16 -15.52
N SER A 367 16.78 1.97 -15.61
CA SER A 367 16.05 0.71 -15.89
C SER A 367 15.39 0.11 -14.63
N PHE A 368 15.23 0.89 -13.57
CA PHE A 368 14.60 0.44 -12.33
C PHE A 368 13.11 0.78 -12.32
N PHE A 369 12.34 -0.06 -11.64
CA PHE A 369 11.00 0.30 -11.19
C PHE A 369 11.13 1.05 -9.86
N PHE A 370 10.52 2.22 -9.78
CA PHE A 370 10.42 3.02 -8.56
C PHE A 370 8.98 3.03 -8.05
N GLY A 371 8.81 2.87 -6.74
CA GLY A 371 7.48 2.98 -6.14
C GLY A 371 6.96 4.41 -6.14
N HIS A 372 5.70 4.55 -6.55
CA HIS A 372 5.01 5.82 -6.76
C HIS A 372 5.05 6.79 -5.57
N THR A 373 4.96 6.31 -4.33
CA THR A 373 4.99 7.20 -3.15
C THR A 373 6.38 7.29 -2.52
N THR A 374 7.05 6.15 -2.33
CA THR A 374 8.33 6.13 -1.60
C THR A 374 9.46 6.82 -2.37
N ASN A 375 9.42 6.80 -3.71
CA ASN A 375 10.45 7.43 -4.53
C ASN A 375 10.37 8.95 -4.46
N PRO A 376 9.21 9.60 -4.70
CA PRO A 376 9.04 11.04 -4.45
C PRO A 376 9.44 11.49 -3.05
N LEU A 377 9.04 10.76 -2.00
CA LEU A 377 9.41 11.12 -0.63
C LEU A 377 10.92 11.14 -0.40
N VAL A 378 11.63 10.10 -0.85
CA VAL A 378 13.10 10.05 -0.72
C VAL A 378 13.77 11.08 -1.64
N TRP A 379 13.24 11.30 -2.83
CA TRP A 379 13.73 12.30 -3.77
C TRP A 379 13.63 13.73 -3.20
N GLU A 380 12.50 14.09 -2.60
CA GLU A 380 12.32 15.38 -1.94
C GLU A 380 13.27 15.50 -0.73
N ALA A 381 13.33 14.45 0.10
CA ALA A 381 14.19 14.40 1.28
C ALA A 381 15.70 14.51 0.97
N THR A 382 16.14 13.97 -0.17
CA THR A 382 17.57 13.96 -0.57
C THR A 382 17.98 15.20 -1.36
N ARG A 383 17.03 15.91 -1.98
CA ARG A 383 17.27 17.22 -2.62
C ARG A 383 17.29 18.38 -1.63
N GLY A 384 16.73 18.21 -0.44
CA GLY A 384 16.34 19.30 0.46
C GLY A 384 17.28 19.61 1.65
N GLY A 385 18.52 20.01 1.40
CA GLY A 385 19.27 20.93 2.28
C GLY A 385 19.32 22.37 1.76
N ALA A 386 19.00 22.59 0.48
CA ALA A 386 19.19 23.86 -0.24
C ALA A 386 17.90 24.55 -0.71
N ARG A 387 16.73 23.90 -0.61
CA ARG A 387 15.42 24.48 -0.98
C ARG A 387 14.46 24.40 0.20
N GLN A 388 13.77 25.51 0.49
CA GLN A 388 12.84 25.65 1.62
C GLN A 388 11.42 25.13 1.34
N PHE A 389 11.10 24.78 0.09
CA PHE A 389 9.75 24.38 -0.35
C PHE A 389 9.79 23.17 -1.29
N LEU A 390 8.75 22.33 -1.24
CA LEU A 390 8.57 21.18 -2.15
C LEU A 390 8.30 21.64 -3.58
N GLU A 391 8.74 20.86 -4.56
CA GLU A 391 8.59 21.19 -5.99
C GLU A 391 7.15 20.99 -6.47
N ARG A 392 6.43 20.02 -5.89
CA ARG A 392 4.99 19.80 -6.04
C ARG A 392 4.35 19.47 -4.70
N LYS A 393 3.05 19.74 -4.55
CA LYS A 393 2.31 19.44 -3.32
C LYS A 393 2.25 17.92 -3.11
N VAL A 394 2.76 17.47 -1.97
CA VAL A 394 2.51 16.14 -1.39
C VAL A 394 1.55 16.34 -0.22
N TYR A 395 0.59 15.44 -0.04
CA TYR A 395 -0.46 15.60 0.98
C TYR A 395 -0.38 14.51 2.06
N MET A 396 -0.75 14.89 3.28
CA MET A 396 -0.71 14.05 4.48
C MET A 396 -2.09 13.94 5.13
N GLY A 397 -2.58 12.72 5.33
CA GLY A 397 -3.84 12.42 6.01
C GLY A 397 -3.61 11.87 7.41
N THR A 398 -4.34 12.44 8.37
CA THR A 398 -4.29 12.04 9.79
C THR A 398 -5.60 11.44 10.27
N SER A 399 -6.51 11.11 9.35
CA SER A 399 -7.84 10.54 9.61
C SER A 399 -7.77 9.22 10.39
N LEU A 400 -6.65 8.49 10.26
CA LEU A 400 -6.42 7.18 10.89
C LEU A 400 -5.83 7.26 12.31
N PHE A 401 -5.51 8.44 12.83
CA PHE A 401 -4.90 8.58 14.16
C PHE A 401 -5.88 8.12 15.25
N GLY A 402 -5.42 7.25 16.16
CA GLY A 402 -6.22 6.65 17.24
C GLY A 402 -7.31 5.66 16.79
N THR A 403 -7.43 5.38 15.50
CA THR A 403 -8.49 4.52 14.95
C THR A 403 -8.17 3.02 15.05
N SER A 404 -6.90 2.63 15.06
CA SER A 404 -6.52 1.22 15.07
C SER A 404 -6.57 0.63 16.49
N SER A 405 -6.96 -0.66 16.59
CA SER A 405 -6.88 -1.38 17.86
C SER A 405 -5.43 -1.46 18.34
N PHE A 406 -4.50 -1.66 17.40
CA PHE A 406 -3.07 -1.75 17.66
C PHE A 406 -2.55 -0.49 18.37
N SER A 407 -2.81 0.72 17.85
CA SER A 407 -2.27 1.94 18.43
C SER A 407 -2.89 2.27 19.79
N ARG A 408 -4.20 2.05 19.95
CA ARG A 408 -4.88 2.23 21.23
C ARG A 408 -4.35 1.31 22.32
N GLU A 409 -4.19 0.02 22.02
CA GLU A 409 -3.71 -0.95 23.00
C GLU A 409 -2.22 -0.77 23.31
N LEU A 410 -1.41 -0.38 22.32
CA LEU A 410 -0.01 -0.02 22.51
C LEU A 410 0.12 1.21 23.43
N LYS A 411 -0.57 2.31 23.10
CA LYS A 411 -0.62 3.51 23.96
C LYS A 411 -1.07 3.17 25.38
N LYS A 412 -2.11 2.35 25.53
CA LYS A 412 -2.62 1.92 26.84
C LYS A 412 -1.56 1.11 27.62
N ALA A 413 -0.90 0.17 26.98
CA ALA A 413 0.15 -0.64 27.61
C ALA A 413 1.31 0.24 28.09
N LEU A 414 1.77 1.15 27.23
CA LEU A 414 2.83 2.13 27.55
C LEU A 414 2.43 3.06 28.69
N PHE A 415 1.19 3.56 28.67
CA PHE A 415 0.67 4.37 29.76
C PHE A 415 0.71 3.62 31.09
N HIS A 416 0.36 2.33 31.13
CA HIS A 416 0.44 1.53 32.36
C HIS A 416 1.89 1.33 32.84
N LEU A 417 2.84 1.13 31.93
CA LEU A 417 4.26 1.06 32.29
C LEU A 417 4.76 2.38 32.88
N VAL A 418 4.43 3.51 32.24
CA VAL A 418 4.87 4.83 32.70
C VAL A 418 4.16 5.23 33.98
N SER A 419 2.85 5.00 34.11
CA SER A 419 2.03 5.43 35.26
C SER A 419 2.13 4.53 36.48
N GLY A 420 2.59 3.28 36.33
CA GLY A 420 2.59 2.27 37.37
C GLY A 420 3.18 2.76 38.70
N SER A 421 2.38 2.67 39.77
CA SER A 421 2.85 2.78 41.15
C SER A 421 3.78 1.60 41.44
N ILE A 422 4.86 1.84 42.18
CA ILE A 422 5.90 0.87 42.57
C ILE A 422 5.34 -0.42 43.23
N GLU A 423 4.07 -0.40 43.67
CA GLU A 423 3.39 -1.48 44.40
C GLU A 423 2.70 -2.55 43.52
N ARG A 424 2.53 -2.35 42.21
CA ARG A 424 1.98 -3.39 41.29
C ARG A 424 3.03 -3.79 40.25
N CYS A 425 3.29 -5.09 40.10
CA CYS A 425 4.03 -5.60 38.95
C CYS A 425 3.30 -5.20 37.66
N ALA A 426 3.83 -4.23 36.93
CA ALA A 426 3.25 -3.80 35.67
C ALA A 426 3.32 -4.96 34.66
N ALA A 427 2.22 -5.17 33.92
CA ALA A 427 2.15 -6.21 32.91
C ALA A 427 3.27 -6.01 31.86
N PRO A 428 4.08 -7.04 31.54
CA PRO A 428 5.17 -6.92 30.59
C PRO A 428 4.68 -6.54 29.18
N VAL A 429 5.47 -5.74 28.47
CA VAL A 429 5.25 -5.42 27.06
C VAL A 429 6.39 -5.99 26.23
N ILE A 430 6.06 -6.74 25.19
CA ILE A 430 7.02 -7.33 24.26
C ILE A 430 6.76 -6.71 22.88
N MET A 431 7.79 -6.13 22.28
CA MET A 431 7.73 -5.47 20.99
C MET A 431 8.66 -6.16 20.00
N LEU A 432 8.12 -6.65 18.89
CA LEU A 432 8.89 -7.33 17.85
C LEU A 432 8.69 -6.64 16.50
N GLY A 433 9.75 -6.01 16.00
CA GLY A 433 9.77 -5.36 14.68
C GLY A 433 10.65 -6.12 13.69
N ALA A 434 10.14 -6.38 12.48
CA ALA A 434 10.94 -6.91 11.37
C ALA A 434 11.09 -5.84 10.27
N GLY A 435 12.34 -5.42 10.01
CA GLY A 435 12.67 -4.40 9.01
C GLY A 435 12.05 -3.04 9.35
N THR A 436 11.22 -2.50 8.45
CA THR A 436 10.48 -1.26 8.69
C THR A 436 9.34 -1.43 9.69
N GLY A 437 8.96 -2.66 10.04
CA GLY A 437 7.97 -2.94 11.08
C GLY A 437 8.38 -2.45 12.48
N ILE A 438 9.64 -2.05 12.69
CA ILE A 438 10.05 -1.39 13.93
C ILE A 438 9.42 0.00 14.12
N ALA A 439 8.91 0.63 13.06
CA ALA A 439 8.41 2.01 13.06
C ALA A 439 7.37 2.31 14.17
N PRO A 440 6.23 1.59 14.28
CA PRO A 440 5.27 1.87 15.35
C PRO A 440 5.82 1.61 16.75
N LEU A 441 6.75 0.67 16.87
CA LEU A 441 7.31 0.21 18.14
C LEU A 441 8.35 1.18 18.70
N ILE A 442 9.21 1.75 17.83
CA ILE A 442 10.19 2.75 18.25
C ILE A 442 9.51 4.03 18.76
N ALA A 443 8.36 4.41 18.20
CA ALA A 443 7.55 5.50 18.75
C ALA A 443 7.14 5.21 20.21
N GLY A 444 6.77 3.96 20.50
CA GLY A 444 6.46 3.52 21.86
C GLY A 444 7.66 3.54 22.80
N VAL A 445 8.83 3.09 22.33
CA VAL A 445 10.09 3.16 23.11
C VAL A 445 10.45 4.61 23.45
N ARG A 446 10.27 5.54 22.51
CA ARG A 446 10.48 6.98 22.72
C ARG A 446 9.54 7.55 23.78
N GLU A 447 8.29 7.11 23.82
CA GLU A 447 7.37 7.47 24.91
C GLU A 447 7.84 6.98 26.28
N LEU A 448 8.36 5.75 26.37
CA LEU A 448 8.93 5.23 27.62
C LEU A 448 10.15 6.06 28.06
N MET A 449 11.04 6.41 27.13
CA MET A 449 12.18 7.29 27.43
C MET A 449 11.72 8.67 27.89
N ARG A 450 10.71 9.26 27.24
CA ARG A 450 10.11 10.53 27.63
C ARG A 450 9.50 10.46 29.03
N GLY A 451 8.74 9.41 29.32
CA GLY A 451 8.14 9.21 30.64
C GLY A 451 9.17 9.11 31.78
N ARG A 452 10.33 8.47 31.56
CA ARG A 452 11.42 8.46 32.55
C ARG A 452 12.02 9.85 32.76
N ARG A 453 12.23 10.61 31.68
CA ARG A 453 12.77 11.99 31.74
C ARG A 453 11.82 12.92 32.49
N GLU A 454 10.53 12.92 32.15
CA GLU A 454 9.52 13.79 32.75
C GLU A 454 9.33 13.51 34.24
N LYS A 455 9.42 12.25 34.66
CA LYS A 455 9.35 11.84 36.08
C LYS A 455 10.68 12.01 36.84
N GLY A 456 11.76 12.43 36.18
CA GLY A 456 13.08 12.55 36.79
C GLY A 456 13.63 11.22 37.32
N VAL A 457 13.26 10.09 36.70
CA VAL A 457 13.66 8.75 37.15
C VAL A 457 15.16 8.56 36.93
N ALA A 458 15.90 8.22 37.99
CA ALA A 458 17.33 7.95 37.91
C ALA A 458 17.61 6.75 37.00
N ILE A 459 18.77 6.75 36.32
CA ILE A 459 19.22 5.63 35.49
C ILE A 459 19.35 4.35 36.33
N SER A 460 19.70 4.47 37.61
CA SER A 460 19.81 3.34 38.55
C SER A 460 18.47 2.74 38.98
N SER A 461 17.34 3.39 38.70
CA SER A 461 16.02 2.84 39.01
C SER A 461 15.69 1.66 38.11
N ALA A 462 14.86 0.73 38.61
CA ALA A 462 14.46 -0.46 37.85
C ALA A 462 13.94 -0.10 36.44
N PRO A 463 14.30 -0.89 35.41
CA PRO A 463 13.80 -0.65 34.06
C PRO A 463 12.30 -0.94 33.97
N TYR A 464 11.61 -0.33 33.00
CA TYR A 464 10.24 -0.78 32.70
C TYR A 464 10.29 -2.21 32.13
N PRO A 465 9.31 -3.08 32.47
CA PRO A 465 9.23 -4.43 31.91
C PRO A 465 8.80 -4.41 30.45
N CYS A 466 9.69 -3.93 29.58
CA CYS A 466 9.50 -3.81 28.14
C CYS A 466 10.68 -4.44 27.40
N MET A 467 10.43 -5.52 26.66
CA MET A 467 11.42 -6.22 25.83
C MET A 467 11.24 -5.81 24.36
N VAL A 468 12.33 -5.51 23.67
CA VAL A 468 12.33 -5.18 22.23
C VAL A 468 13.17 -6.18 21.44
N MET A 469 12.59 -6.76 20.40
CA MET A 469 13.26 -7.62 19.43
C MET A 469 13.24 -6.97 18.04
N TYR A 470 14.40 -6.84 17.39
CA TYR A 470 14.50 -6.19 16.08
C TYR A 470 15.21 -7.06 15.02
N GLY A 471 14.49 -7.46 13.98
CA GLY A 471 15.06 -8.20 12.85
C GLY A 471 15.41 -7.33 11.65
N SER A 472 16.56 -7.56 11.03
CA SER A 472 16.91 -6.97 9.74
C SER A 472 17.70 -7.93 8.84
N LYS A 473 17.99 -7.51 7.60
CA LYS A 473 18.85 -8.29 6.70
C LYS A 473 20.32 -8.15 7.08
N SER A 474 20.77 -6.95 7.38
CA SER A 474 22.15 -6.60 7.69
C SER A 474 22.20 -5.55 8.79
N LYS A 475 23.38 -5.37 9.40
CA LYS A 475 23.59 -4.36 10.44
C LYS A 475 23.27 -2.94 9.97
N ALA A 476 23.52 -2.62 8.70
CA ALA A 476 23.21 -1.31 8.11
C ALA A 476 21.70 -1.00 8.11
N GLU A 477 20.85 -2.02 8.01
CA GLU A 477 19.39 -1.87 8.07
C GLU A 477 18.84 -1.71 9.51
N LEU A 478 19.66 -1.88 10.56
CA LEU A 478 19.25 -1.61 11.95
C LEU A 478 19.27 -0.11 12.25
N VAL A 479 18.39 0.65 11.57
CA VAL A 479 18.43 2.12 11.58
C VAL A 479 18.22 2.74 12.97
N TYR A 480 17.55 2.04 13.89
CA TYR A 480 17.33 2.46 15.29
C TYR A 480 18.23 1.78 16.33
N HIS A 481 19.29 1.08 15.92
CA HIS A 481 20.14 0.31 16.85
C HIS A 481 20.68 1.13 18.03
N GLU A 482 21.30 2.29 17.76
CA GLU A 482 21.87 3.15 18.79
C GLU A 482 20.82 3.71 19.76
N GLU A 483 19.62 4.00 19.23
CA GLU A 483 18.53 4.51 20.04
C GLU A 483 17.96 3.43 20.97
N LEU A 484 17.78 2.20 20.47
CA LEU A 484 17.36 1.06 21.29
C LEU A 484 18.40 0.71 22.36
N LEU A 485 19.70 0.81 22.04
CA LEU A 485 20.77 0.70 23.04
C LEU A 485 20.70 1.82 24.09
N SER A 486 20.39 3.04 23.70
CA SER A 486 20.19 4.16 24.63
C SER A 486 18.99 3.92 25.55
N ALA A 487 17.87 3.46 24.98
CA ALA A 487 16.65 3.12 25.72
C ALA A 487 16.91 2.01 26.76
N TRP A 488 17.69 0.99 26.38
CA TRP A 488 18.11 -0.08 27.29
C TRP A 488 19.00 0.46 28.41
N LYS A 489 20.02 1.26 28.07
CA LYS A 489 20.95 1.85 29.05
C LYS A 489 20.27 2.78 30.04
N CYS A 490 19.23 3.51 29.64
CA CYS A 490 18.50 4.41 30.53
C CYS A 490 17.32 3.74 31.28
N GLY A 491 17.12 2.43 31.08
CA GLY A 491 16.06 1.64 31.71
C GLY A 491 14.66 1.89 31.14
N ALA A 492 14.52 2.56 30.00
CA ALA A 492 13.23 2.69 29.32
C ALA A 492 12.71 1.33 28.83
N ILE A 493 13.62 0.41 28.50
CA ILE A 493 13.34 -0.99 28.19
C ILE A 493 14.26 -1.89 29.02
N ASN A 494 13.82 -3.09 29.38
CA ASN A 494 14.61 -4.03 30.18
C ASN A 494 15.53 -4.91 29.32
N SER A 495 15.16 -5.14 28.06
CA SER A 495 15.89 -6.00 27.13
C SER A 495 15.79 -5.48 25.70
N TYR A 496 16.90 -5.57 24.96
CA TYR A 496 16.96 -5.34 23.53
C TYR A 496 17.77 -6.45 22.86
N GLU A 497 17.15 -7.17 21.94
CA GLU A 497 17.78 -8.21 21.12
C GLU A 497 17.54 -7.93 19.63
N TYR A 498 18.47 -8.36 18.78
CA TYR A 498 18.34 -8.19 17.33
C TYR A 498 18.86 -9.39 16.56
N ALA A 499 18.33 -9.59 15.36
CA ALA A 499 18.67 -10.72 14.48
C ALA A 499 19.03 -10.26 13.07
N LEU A 500 20.06 -10.85 12.48
CA LEU A 500 20.60 -10.51 11.16
C LEU A 500 20.49 -11.68 10.18
N SER A 501 19.46 -11.67 9.35
CA SER A 501 19.12 -12.82 8.49
C SER A 501 20.08 -13.10 7.33
N ARG A 502 20.92 -12.13 6.93
CA ARG A 502 21.89 -12.28 5.82
C ARG A 502 23.35 -12.14 6.25
N GLN A 503 23.63 -12.07 7.54
CA GLN A 503 24.99 -12.03 8.07
C GLN A 503 25.27 -13.35 8.79
N ALA A 504 26.08 -14.21 8.15
CA ALA A 504 26.51 -15.47 8.74
C ALA A 504 27.70 -15.21 9.68
N ASP A 505 27.71 -15.88 10.83
CA ASP A 505 28.89 -16.03 11.67
C ASP A 505 29.35 -17.50 11.60
N GLY A 506 30.61 -17.73 11.24
CA GLY A 506 31.22 -19.07 11.23
C GLY A 506 30.53 -20.16 10.38
N GLY A 507 29.82 -19.81 9.29
CA GLY A 507 29.21 -20.79 8.37
C GLY A 507 27.81 -21.29 8.76
N LYS A 508 27.20 -20.76 9.82
CA LYS A 508 25.76 -20.92 10.11
C LYS A 508 24.93 -19.89 9.32
N GLY A 509 23.70 -20.26 8.97
CA GLY A 509 22.73 -19.31 8.39
C GLY A 509 22.47 -18.13 9.34
N GLY A 510 22.15 -16.96 8.79
CA GLY A 510 21.86 -15.77 9.59
C GLY A 510 20.61 -15.94 10.47
N GLU A 511 20.66 -15.38 11.66
CA GLU A 511 19.60 -15.44 12.68
C GLU A 511 18.35 -14.65 12.24
N ARG A 512 17.16 -15.15 12.59
CA ARG A 512 15.86 -14.52 12.33
C ARG A 512 15.15 -14.16 13.63
N VAL A 513 14.12 -13.32 13.52
CA VAL A 513 13.27 -12.95 14.68
C VAL A 513 12.58 -14.15 15.33
N THR A 514 12.31 -15.22 14.57
CA THR A 514 11.81 -16.48 15.12
C THR A 514 12.80 -17.12 16.07
N ASP A 515 14.10 -17.06 15.76
CA ASP A 515 15.16 -17.64 16.58
C ASP A 515 15.29 -16.87 17.91
N LEU A 516 15.13 -15.54 17.87
CA LEU A 516 15.06 -14.71 19.09
C LEU A 516 13.86 -15.07 19.96
N MET A 517 12.71 -15.35 19.35
CA MET A 517 11.51 -15.76 20.09
C MET A 517 11.68 -17.14 20.71
N GLU A 518 12.31 -18.08 20.01
CA GLU A 518 12.60 -19.41 20.56
C GLU A 518 13.55 -19.33 21.75
N LYS A 519 14.61 -18.53 21.64
CA LYS A 519 15.57 -18.29 22.72
C LYS A 519 14.91 -17.70 23.98
N ASN A 520 13.84 -16.93 23.80
CA ASN A 520 13.08 -16.29 24.86
C ASN A 520 11.71 -16.93 25.10
N ALA A 521 11.49 -18.17 24.65
CA ALA A 521 10.18 -18.81 24.64
C ALA A 521 9.54 -18.86 26.03
N ASP A 522 10.31 -19.24 27.05
CA ASP A 522 9.83 -19.33 28.44
C ASP A 522 9.35 -17.98 28.97
N TYR A 523 10.13 -16.92 28.73
CA TYR A 523 9.77 -15.56 29.14
C TYR A 523 8.52 -15.05 28.41
N ILE A 524 8.42 -15.30 27.10
CA ILE A 524 7.25 -14.92 26.31
C ILE A 524 6.01 -15.65 26.80
N ARG A 525 6.12 -16.96 27.03
CA ARG A 525 5.04 -17.81 27.56
C ARG A 525 4.56 -17.33 28.92
N GLU A 526 5.47 -17.15 29.87
CA GLU A 526 5.16 -16.67 31.22
C GLU A 526 4.52 -15.27 31.18
N SER A 527 5.09 -14.36 30.38
CA SER A 527 4.57 -13.00 30.23
C SER A 527 3.12 -13.00 29.74
N LEU A 528 2.80 -13.80 28.72
CA LEU A 528 1.47 -13.83 28.12
C LEU A 528 0.44 -14.58 28.97
N LEU A 529 0.81 -15.73 29.53
CA LEU A 529 -0.13 -16.62 30.22
C LEU A 529 -0.31 -16.27 31.71
N CYS A 530 0.77 -15.86 32.39
CA CYS A 530 0.75 -15.66 33.84
C CYS A 530 0.66 -14.17 34.22
N LEU A 531 1.33 -13.29 33.47
CA LEU A 531 1.52 -11.88 33.85
C LEU A 531 0.59 -10.90 33.12
N GLN A 532 -0.36 -11.41 32.33
CA GLN A 532 -1.26 -10.60 31.49
C GLN A 532 -0.50 -9.63 30.57
N GLY A 533 0.72 -10.00 30.19
CA GLY A 533 1.57 -9.23 29.30
C GLY A 533 0.99 -9.13 27.90
N LYS A 534 1.57 -8.24 27.11
CA LYS A 534 1.17 -7.98 25.73
C LYS A 534 2.35 -8.10 24.77
N LEU A 535 2.10 -8.68 23.60
CA LEU A 535 3.01 -8.85 22.50
C LEU A 535 2.51 -8.06 21.28
N PHE A 536 3.33 -7.14 20.80
CA PHE A 536 3.10 -6.35 19.60
C PHE A 536 4.12 -6.74 18.53
N CYS A 537 3.65 -7.30 17.42
CA CYS A 537 4.47 -7.76 16.31
C CYS A 537 4.19 -6.95 15.05
N CYS A 538 5.22 -6.47 14.37
CA CYS A 538 5.06 -5.64 13.18
C CYS A 538 6.07 -5.99 12.09
N GLY A 539 5.61 -6.07 10.84
CA GLY A 539 6.49 -6.30 9.69
C GLY A 539 5.81 -6.98 8.50
N PRO A 540 6.59 -7.56 7.57
CA PRO A 540 6.03 -8.18 6.36
C PRO A 540 5.26 -9.47 6.68
N ALA A 541 4.17 -9.77 5.96
CA ALA A 541 3.31 -10.94 6.25
C ALA A 541 4.06 -12.23 6.47
N LYS A 542 4.95 -12.62 5.54
CA LYS A 542 5.65 -13.90 5.68
C LYS A 542 6.41 -14.03 7.00
N ALA A 543 6.93 -12.93 7.54
CA ALA A 543 7.55 -12.92 8.85
C ALA A 543 6.51 -13.03 9.96
N MET A 544 5.40 -12.29 9.86
CA MET A 544 4.30 -12.33 10.84
C MET A 544 3.60 -13.69 10.89
N GLU A 545 3.37 -14.33 9.74
CA GLU A 545 2.89 -15.72 9.62
C GLU A 545 3.83 -16.70 10.33
N SER A 546 5.14 -16.56 10.10
CA SER A 546 6.14 -17.42 10.74
C SER A 546 6.14 -17.24 12.27
N ILE A 547 5.98 -16.01 12.75
CA ILE A 547 5.87 -15.69 14.18
C ILE A 547 4.58 -16.27 14.76
N ARG A 548 3.45 -16.09 14.09
CA ARG A 548 2.16 -16.63 14.52
C ARG A 548 2.21 -18.15 14.63
N SER A 549 2.75 -18.82 13.61
CA SER A 549 2.92 -20.27 13.62
C SER A 549 3.86 -20.75 14.72
N LEU A 550 4.93 -20.00 15.03
CA LEU A 550 5.85 -20.34 16.11
C LEU A 550 5.19 -20.19 17.49
N LEU A 551 4.42 -19.12 17.68
CA LEU A 551 3.64 -18.90 18.89
C LEU A 551 2.65 -20.04 19.09
N GLU A 552 1.83 -20.34 18.09
CA GLU A 552 0.80 -21.37 18.13
C GLU A 552 1.37 -22.77 18.41
N LYS A 553 2.36 -23.19 17.62
CA LYS A 553 2.79 -24.60 17.58
C LYS A 553 3.91 -24.94 18.57
N LYS A 554 4.57 -23.95 19.16
CA LYS A 554 5.76 -24.19 20.00
C LYS A 554 5.78 -23.41 21.31
N ILE A 555 5.60 -22.09 21.27
CA ILE A 555 5.74 -21.26 22.50
C ILE A 555 4.50 -21.38 23.39
N LEU A 556 3.31 -21.36 22.77
CA LEU A 556 2.04 -21.42 23.48
C LEU A 556 1.51 -22.84 23.65
N ALA A 557 2.00 -23.82 22.88
CA ALA A 557 1.57 -25.21 22.96
C ALA A 557 1.93 -25.86 24.32
N ASP A 558 1.04 -26.70 24.83
CA ASP A 558 1.30 -27.65 25.92
C ASP A 558 1.49 -29.07 25.35
N PRO A 559 2.18 -29.99 26.06
CA PRO A 559 2.46 -31.33 25.58
C PRO A 559 1.22 -32.15 25.18
N ASP A 560 0.08 -31.87 25.80
CA ASP A 560 -1.19 -32.58 25.60
C ASP A 560 -2.14 -31.85 24.63
N ASP A 561 -1.73 -30.71 24.05
CA ASP A 561 -2.58 -29.98 23.11
C ASP A 561 -2.66 -30.70 21.75
N ASP A 562 -3.88 -30.85 21.25
CA ASP A 562 -4.13 -31.08 19.82
C ASP A 562 -4.09 -29.75 19.02
N GLU A 563 -4.21 -29.85 17.69
CA GLU A 563 -4.19 -28.67 16.80
C GLU A 563 -5.32 -27.66 17.12
N SER A 564 -6.48 -28.16 17.56
CA SER A 564 -7.64 -27.32 17.91
C SER A 564 -7.36 -26.48 19.15
N MET A 565 -6.76 -27.09 20.18
CA MET A 565 -6.41 -26.40 21.42
C MET A 565 -5.32 -25.34 21.21
N GLN A 566 -4.35 -25.61 20.34
CA GLN A 566 -3.30 -24.64 19.97
C GLN A 566 -3.92 -23.41 19.28
N GLN A 567 -4.80 -23.63 18.30
CA GLN A 567 -5.51 -22.57 17.58
C GLN A 567 -6.43 -21.76 18.50
N HIS A 568 -7.17 -22.43 19.39
CA HIS A 568 -8.07 -21.77 20.33
C HIS A 568 -7.29 -20.87 21.30
N ARG A 569 -6.12 -21.31 21.78
CA ARG A 569 -5.30 -20.54 22.71
C ARG A 569 -4.76 -19.24 22.10
N ILE A 570 -4.21 -19.30 20.89
CA ILE A 570 -3.72 -18.10 20.21
C ILE A 570 -4.88 -17.16 19.83
N HIS A 571 -6.02 -17.71 19.42
CA HIS A 571 -7.23 -16.94 19.13
C HIS A 571 -7.72 -16.18 20.37
N PHE A 572 -7.85 -16.87 21.51
CA PHE A 572 -8.25 -16.27 22.79
C PHE A 572 -7.34 -15.12 23.23
N LEU A 573 -6.02 -15.28 23.10
CA LEU A 573 -5.06 -14.20 23.42
C LEU A 573 -5.16 -13.02 22.44
N THR A 574 -5.52 -13.28 21.18
CA THR A 574 -5.76 -12.25 20.16
C THR A 574 -7.06 -11.49 20.44
N GLU A 575 -8.14 -12.18 20.80
CA GLU A 575 -9.41 -11.55 21.22
C GLU A 575 -9.24 -10.68 22.46
N LYS A 576 -8.43 -11.16 23.43
CA LYS A 576 -8.03 -10.37 24.61
C LYS A 576 -7.06 -9.23 24.31
N LYS A 577 -6.62 -9.08 23.06
CA LYS A 577 -5.65 -8.09 22.61
C LYS A 577 -4.34 -8.14 23.40
N GLN A 578 -3.95 -9.35 23.81
CA GLN A 578 -2.63 -9.64 24.36
C GLN A 578 -1.63 -9.94 23.27
N ILE A 579 -2.05 -10.49 22.13
CA ILE A 579 -1.21 -10.67 20.95
C ILE A 579 -1.78 -9.81 19.83
N MET A 580 -0.96 -8.93 19.27
CA MET A 580 -1.37 -8.01 18.21
C MET A 580 -0.35 -8.00 17.10
N PHE A 581 -0.84 -8.09 15.87
CA PHE A 581 -0.03 -8.02 14.67
C PHE A 581 -0.41 -6.76 13.87
N ASP A 582 0.59 -6.01 13.43
CA ASP A 582 0.48 -4.99 12.39
C ASP A 582 1.23 -5.49 11.16
N VAL A 583 0.46 -6.03 10.21
CA VAL A 583 1.01 -6.70 9.04
C VAL A 583 1.06 -5.73 7.87
N TRP A 584 2.25 -5.61 7.30
CA TRP A 584 2.48 -4.80 6.11
C TRP A 584 2.49 -5.70 4.90
N THR A 585 1.37 -5.75 4.21
CA THR A 585 1.20 -6.54 3.01
C THR A 585 0.44 -5.81 1.92
N ALA A 586 0.58 -6.36 0.73
CA ALA A 586 -0.36 -6.20 -0.36
C ALA A 586 -1.53 -7.20 -0.25
N ILE A 587 -1.93 -7.68 0.94
CA ILE A 587 -3.05 -8.64 1.22
C ILE A 587 -3.35 -8.61 2.73
N ASP A 588 -4.56 -8.22 3.15
CA ASP A 588 -5.02 -8.39 4.54
C ASP A 588 -5.31 -9.87 4.85
N PHE A 589 -4.82 -10.34 6.00
CA PHE A 589 -5.12 -11.67 6.54
C PHE A 589 -6.25 -11.57 7.56
N MET A 590 -7.49 -11.64 7.06
CA MET A 590 -8.62 -12.09 7.86
C MET A 590 -9.42 -13.10 7.02
N SER A 591 -9.13 -14.38 7.25
CA SER A 591 -10.04 -15.49 7.01
C SER A 591 -9.99 -16.39 8.22
#